data_AF-A0A963MH23-F1
#
_entry.id   AF-A0A963MH23-F1
#
_cell.length_a   1.000
_cell.length_b   1.000
_cell.length_c   1.000
_cell.angle_alpha   90.00
_cell.angle_beta   90.00
_cell.angle_gamma   90.00
#
_symmetry.space_group_name_H-M   'P 1'
#
loop_
_entity.id
_entity.type
_entity.pdbx_description
1 polymer ?
#
loop_
_entity_poly.entity_id
_entity_poly.type
_entity_poly.pdbx_seq_one_letter_code
_entity_poly.pdbx_strand_id
1 'polypeptide(L)'
;MSAHDGLPFLGELILFLALAGVLIPLLQRRAINPVLGFLALGAIVGPHGVGRFVDTLPWLSYLSFSEVDHVAVFAELGVVFLMFMIGLEMSIDRLWAMRRWVFGVGTLQVLLSALALGVLSHHFGNSVRASVVLGLTLALSSTAVVMQLL
;
A
#
# COMPACT_ATOMS: atom_id res chain seq x y z
N MET A 1 -13.00 12.80 -36.65
CA MET A 1 -13.87 11.91 -35.85
C MET A 1 -13.42 10.48 -36.10
N SER A 2 -12.54 9.98 -35.23
CA SER A 2 -12.06 8.61 -35.22
C SER A 2 -11.87 8.23 -33.75
N ALA A 3 -12.86 7.53 -33.23
CA ALA A 3 -12.98 7.06 -31.87
C ALA A 3 -11.85 6.08 -31.54
N HIS A 4 -10.91 6.49 -30.69
CA HIS A 4 -10.01 5.62 -29.91
C HIS A 4 -9.84 6.21 -28.50
N ASP A 5 -10.90 6.80 -27.94
CA ASP A 5 -10.96 7.05 -26.50
C ASP A 5 -11.28 5.71 -25.82
N GLY A 6 -10.32 4.79 -25.89
CA GLY A 6 -10.30 3.63 -25.02
C GLY A 6 -10.33 4.15 -23.58
N LEU A 7 -11.10 3.46 -22.73
CA LEU A 7 -11.21 3.75 -21.30
C LEU A 7 -9.83 4.17 -20.74
N PRO A 8 -9.62 5.43 -20.32
CA PRO A 8 -8.29 5.99 -20.04
C PRO A 8 -7.51 5.15 -19.01
N PHE A 9 -8.24 4.50 -18.11
CA PHE A 9 -7.73 3.60 -17.07
C PHE A 9 -7.32 2.20 -17.52
N LEU A 10 -7.77 1.71 -18.69
CA LEU A 10 -7.60 0.31 -19.08
C LEU A 10 -6.13 -0.02 -19.38
N GLY A 11 -5.41 0.91 -19.99
CA GLY A 11 -3.98 0.74 -20.28
C GLY A 11 -3.16 0.57 -19.00
N GLU A 12 -3.42 1.42 -18.01
CA GLU A 12 -2.73 1.40 -16.72
C GLU A 12 -3.07 0.15 -15.90
N LEU A 13 -4.34 -0.27 -15.96
CA LEU A 13 -4.80 -1.48 -15.30
C LEU A 13 -4.16 -2.73 -15.93
N ILE A 14 -4.11 -2.82 -17.26
CA ILE A 14 -3.43 -3.92 -17.97
C ILE A 14 -1.93 -3.92 -17.67
N LEU A 15 -1.28 -2.75 -17.70
CA LEU A 15 0.13 -2.61 -17.38
C LEU A 15 0.41 -3.07 -15.94
N PHE A 16 -0.38 -2.60 -14.98
CA PHE A 16 -0.28 -3.02 -13.58
C PHE A 16 -0.48 -4.52 -13.45
N LEU A 17 -1.51 -5.10 -14.06
CA LEU A 17 -1.81 -6.52 -13.97
C LEU A 17 -0.74 -7.38 -14.64
N ALA A 18 -0.17 -6.94 -15.76
CA ALA A 18 0.93 -7.61 -16.45
C ALA A 18 2.22 -7.58 -15.61
N LEU A 19 2.59 -6.40 -15.09
CA LEU A 19 3.77 -6.26 -14.24
C LEU A 19 3.61 -7.04 -12.93
N ALA A 20 2.47 -6.94 -12.27
CA ALA A 20 2.15 -7.72 -11.07
C ALA A 20 2.18 -9.23 -11.36
N GLY A 21 1.55 -9.66 -12.46
CA GLY A 21 1.47 -11.06 -12.87
C GLY A 21 2.83 -11.70 -13.18
N VAL A 22 3.84 -10.90 -13.59
CA VAL A 22 5.20 -11.39 -13.82
C VAL A 22 6.09 -11.23 -12.58
N LEU A 23 6.02 -10.07 -11.92
CA LEU A 23 6.90 -9.73 -10.81
C LEU A 23 6.59 -10.57 -9.57
N ILE A 24 5.31 -10.77 -9.22
CA ILE A 24 4.94 -11.49 -7.99
C ILE A 24 5.43 -12.93 -8.02
N PRO A 25 5.15 -13.75 -9.07
CA PRO A 25 5.64 -15.12 -9.11
C PRO A 25 7.17 -15.17 -9.09
N LEU A 26 7.85 -14.20 -9.71
CA LEU A 26 9.31 -14.12 -9.70
C LEU A 26 9.87 -13.85 -8.29
N LEU A 27 9.25 -12.92 -7.56
CA LEU A 27 9.65 -12.58 -6.19
C LEU A 27 9.32 -13.71 -5.21
N GLN A 28 8.16 -14.36 -5.35
CA GLN A 28 7.79 -15.51 -4.54
C GLN A 28 8.76 -16.69 -4.76
N ARG A 29 9.22 -16.92 -5.99
CA ARG A 29 10.28 -17.92 -6.27
C ARG A 29 11.61 -17.62 -5.57
N ARG A 30 11.88 -16.35 -5.26
CA ARG A 30 13.07 -15.89 -4.53
C ARG A 30 12.82 -15.74 -3.02
N ALA A 31 11.67 -16.17 -2.51
CA ALA A 31 11.24 -15.99 -1.12
C ALA A 31 11.24 -14.52 -0.65
N ILE A 32 11.01 -13.58 -1.58
CA ILE A 32 10.89 -12.14 -1.28
C ILE A 32 9.43 -11.82 -0.99
N ASN A 33 9.17 -11.00 0.04
CA ASN A 33 7.82 -10.56 0.38
C ASN A 33 7.18 -9.78 -0.79
N PRO A 34 6.02 -10.23 -1.32
CA PRO A 34 5.35 -9.57 -2.45
C PRO A 34 5.04 -8.10 -2.23
N VAL A 35 4.79 -7.68 -0.99
CA VAL A 35 4.46 -6.28 -0.64
C VAL A 35 5.64 -5.36 -0.94
N LEU A 36 6.87 -5.78 -0.64
CA LEU A 36 8.07 -5.02 -1.02
C LEU A 36 8.21 -4.93 -2.54
N GLY A 37 7.81 -5.98 -3.25
CA GLY A 37 7.74 -6.02 -4.70
C GLY A 37 6.80 -4.98 -5.29
N PHE A 38 5.58 -4.89 -4.78
CA PHE A 38 4.60 -3.89 -5.20
C PHE A 38 5.06 -2.46 -4.91
N LEU A 39 5.66 -2.21 -3.74
CA LEU A 39 6.21 -0.90 -3.39
C LEU A 39 7.37 -0.51 -4.32
N ALA A 40 8.30 -1.44 -4.59
CA ALA A 40 9.41 -1.22 -5.50
C ALA A 40 8.91 -0.98 -6.94
N LEU A 41 7.93 -1.77 -7.39
CA LEU A 41 7.32 -1.61 -8.70
C LEU A 41 6.68 -0.23 -8.84
N GLY A 42 5.88 0.20 -7.87
CA GLY A 42 5.27 1.53 -7.88
C GLY A 42 6.30 2.65 -7.85
N ALA A 43 7.40 2.49 -7.09
CA ALA A 43 8.49 3.47 -7.07
C ALA A 43 9.26 3.54 -8.40
N ILE A 44 9.47 2.40 -9.07
CA ILE A 44 10.18 2.31 -10.35
C ILE A 44 9.30 2.76 -11.52
N VAL A 45 8.06 2.30 -11.59
CA VAL A 45 7.12 2.53 -12.71
C VAL A 45 6.31 3.82 -12.53
N GLY A 46 6.34 4.41 -11.33
CA GLY A 46 5.71 5.69 -11.05
C GLY A 46 6.41 6.89 -11.69
N PRO A 47 5.80 8.08 -11.60
CA PRO A 47 6.29 9.31 -12.24
C PRO A 47 7.70 9.72 -11.78
N HIS A 48 8.11 9.33 -10.57
CA HIS A 48 9.42 9.64 -10.01
C HIS A 48 10.52 8.65 -10.40
N GLY A 49 10.18 7.51 -11.01
CA GLY A 49 11.12 6.49 -11.48
C GLY A 49 11.35 6.61 -12.98
N VAL A 50 10.83 5.64 -13.74
CA VAL A 50 10.89 5.56 -15.21
C VAL A 50 10.16 6.74 -15.86
N GLY A 51 9.11 7.27 -15.22
CA GLY A 51 8.39 8.46 -15.68
C GLY A 51 9.26 9.70 -15.90
N ARG A 52 10.39 9.83 -15.18
CA ARG A 52 11.34 10.94 -15.36
C ARG A 52 12.11 10.89 -16.68
N PHE A 53 12.22 9.71 -17.30
CA PHE A 53 12.98 9.51 -18.54
C PHE A 53 12.08 9.50 -19.78
N VAL A 54 10.77 9.73 -19.63
CA VAL A 54 9.80 9.78 -20.73
C VAL A 54 10.16 10.89 -21.73
N ASP A 55 10.70 12.02 -21.26
CA ASP A 55 11.16 13.12 -22.12
C ASP A 55 12.36 12.72 -23.00
N THR A 56 13.22 11.81 -22.53
CA THR A 56 14.41 11.33 -23.25
C THR A 56 14.16 10.08 -24.11
N LEU A 57 13.20 9.24 -23.74
CA LEU A 57 12.88 7.99 -24.40
C LEU A 57 11.35 7.84 -24.48
N PRO A 58 10.72 8.27 -25.60
CA PRO A 58 9.26 8.33 -25.72
C PRO A 58 8.56 6.99 -25.54
N TRP A 59 9.24 5.87 -25.80
CA TRP A 59 8.70 4.52 -25.64
C TRP A 59 8.52 4.11 -24.17
N LEU A 60 9.16 4.79 -23.21
CA LEU A 60 8.97 4.56 -21.78
C LEU A 60 7.61 5.06 -21.27
N SER A 61 6.89 5.87 -22.05
CA SER A 61 5.53 6.32 -21.72
C SER A 61 4.55 5.13 -21.56
N TYR A 62 4.73 4.06 -22.35
CA TYR A 62 3.91 2.84 -22.24
C TYR A 62 4.20 2.03 -20.96
N LEU A 63 5.29 2.33 -20.27
CA LEU A 63 5.79 1.62 -19.08
C LEU A 63 5.83 2.54 -17.86
N SER A 64 5.11 3.67 -17.88
CA SER A 64 5.01 4.61 -16.75
C SER A 64 3.56 4.93 -16.45
N PHE A 65 3.20 4.97 -15.17
CA PHE A 65 1.90 5.49 -14.74
C PHE A 65 1.90 7.01 -14.93
N SER A 66 1.20 7.49 -15.95
CA SER A 66 1.16 8.91 -16.30
C SER A 66 0.13 9.67 -15.47
N GLU A 67 -0.99 9.02 -15.10
CA GLU A 67 -2.03 9.59 -14.26
C GLU A 67 -2.16 8.85 -12.92
N VAL A 68 -1.49 9.39 -11.90
CA VAL A 68 -1.51 8.85 -10.53
C VAL A 68 -2.94 8.82 -9.95
N ASP A 69 -3.79 9.76 -10.36
CA ASP A 69 -5.17 9.91 -9.89
C ASP A 69 -6.04 8.70 -10.27
N HIS A 70 -5.85 8.12 -11.45
CA HIS A 70 -6.59 6.94 -11.87
C HIS A 70 -6.19 5.69 -11.08
N VAL A 71 -4.89 5.53 -10.80
CA VAL A 71 -4.36 4.42 -9.98
C VAL A 71 -4.83 4.53 -8.52
N ALA A 72 -4.99 5.74 -7.99
CA ALA A 72 -5.44 5.97 -6.62
C ALA A 72 -6.85 5.41 -6.35
N VAL A 73 -7.80 5.61 -7.27
CA VAL A 73 -9.17 5.09 -7.13
C VAL A 73 -9.19 3.55 -7.05
N PHE A 74 -8.36 2.87 -7.85
CA PHE A 74 -8.24 1.41 -7.76
C PHE A 74 -7.57 0.94 -6.47
N ALA A 75 -6.58 1.68 -5.97
CA ALA A 75 -5.94 1.38 -4.69
C ALA A 75 -6.93 1.52 -3.52
N GLU A 76 -7.75 2.57 -3.51
CA GLU A 76 -8.82 2.76 -2.53
C GLU A 76 -9.83 1.61 -2.56
N LEU A 77 -10.28 1.24 -3.75
CA LEU A 77 -11.19 0.11 -3.96
C LEU A 77 -10.57 -1.22 -3.47
N GLY A 78 -9.28 -1.43 -3.72
CA GLY A 78 -8.53 -2.58 -3.22
C GLY A 78 -8.48 -2.64 -1.69
N VAL A 79 -8.23 -1.49 -1.03
CA VAL A 79 -8.26 -1.40 0.44
C VAL A 79 -9.67 -1.67 0.98
N VAL A 80 -10.71 -1.13 0.34
CA VAL A 80 -12.11 -1.38 0.73
C VAL A 80 -12.44 -2.87 0.63
N PHE A 81 -12.09 -3.54 -0.48
CA PHE A 81 -12.30 -4.97 -0.63
C PHE A 81 -11.49 -5.80 0.36
N LEU A 82 -10.25 -5.41 0.66
CA LEU A 82 -9.43 -6.06 1.67
C LEU A 82 -10.06 -5.95 3.06
N MET A 83 -10.47 -4.74 3.47
CA MET A 83 -11.13 -4.53 4.76
C MET A 83 -12.47 -5.25 4.86
N PHE A 84 -13.20 -5.34 3.74
CA PHE A 84 -14.44 -6.11 3.66
C PHE A 84 -14.18 -7.61 3.82
N MET A 85 -13.19 -8.16 3.13
CA MET A 85 -12.80 -9.56 3.23
C MET A 85 -12.35 -9.92 4.66
N ILE A 86 -11.52 -9.07 5.28
CA ILE A 86 -11.12 -9.22 6.69
C ILE A 86 -12.35 -9.23 7.61
N GLY A 87 -13.34 -8.37 7.32
CA GLY A 87 -14.61 -8.33 8.05
C GLY A 87 -15.44 -9.61 7.90
N LEU A 88 -15.45 -10.23 6.72
CA LEU A 88 -16.16 -11.50 6.48
C LEU A 88 -15.46 -12.70 7.13
N GLU A 89 -14.13 -12.69 7.19
CA GLU A 89 -13.33 -13.75 7.81
C GLU A 89 -13.42 -13.73 9.35
N MET A 90 -13.67 -12.56 9.94
CA MET A 90 -13.77 -12.37 11.38
C MET A 90 -15.20 -12.56 11.89
N SER A 91 -15.46 -13.68 12.57
CA SER A 91 -16.68 -13.84 13.36
C SER A 91 -16.63 -13.07 14.69
N ILE A 92 -17.80 -12.66 15.18
CA ILE A 92 -17.93 -11.98 16.48
C ILE A 92 -17.37 -12.85 17.61
N ASP A 93 -17.62 -14.16 17.57
CA ASP A 93 -17.13 -15.11 18.58
C ASP A 93 -15.59 -15.16 18.62
N ARG A 94 -14.96 -15.13 17.44
CA ARG A 94 -13.49 -15.11 17.32
C ARG A 94 -12.91 -13.81 17.88
N LEU A 95 -13.54 -12.67 17.56
CA LEU A 95 -13.16 -11.38 18.12
C LEU A 95 -13.31 -11.37 19.66
N TRP A 96 -14.40 -11.96 20.16
CA TRP A 96 -14.68 -12.01 21.59
C TRP A 96 -13.70 -12.90 22.35
N ALA A 97 -13.30 -14.04 21.77
CA ALA A 97 -12.25 -14.89 22.31
C ALA A 97 -10.90 -14.16 22.40
N MET A 98 -10.63 -13.24 21.47
CA MET A 98 -9.40 -12.46 21.40
C MET A 98 -9.49 -11.08 22.07
N ARG A 99 -10.62 -10.71 22.68
CA ARG A 99 -10.90 -9.33 23.15
C ARG A 99 -9.83 -8.75 24.07
N ARG A 100 -9.23 -9.56 24.95
CA ARG A 100 -8.18 -9.10 25.89
C ARG A 100 -6.86 -8.83 25.17
N TRP A 101 -6.55 -9.60 24.13
CA TRP A 101 -5.37 -9.39 23.29
C TRP A 101 -5.57 -8.20 22.36
N VAL A 102 -6.73 -8.06 21.73
CA VAL A 102 -7.03 -6.97 20.80
C VAL A 102 -7.23 -5.65 21.54
N PHE A 103 -8.20 -5.57 22.45
CA PHE A 103 -8.57 -4.31 23.10
C PHE A 103 -7.71 -3.98 24.33
N GLY A 104 -7.06 -4.96 24.94
CA GLY A 104 -6.14 -4.72 26.05
C GLY A 104 -4.72 -4.48 25.56
N VAL A 105 -4.05 -5.57 25.16
CA VAL A 105 -2.62 -5.55 24.78
C VAL A 105 -2.41 -4.77 23.49
N GLY A 106 -3.24 -4.97 22.46
CA GLY A 106 -3.14 -4.29 21.17
C GLY A 106 -3.32 -2.79 21.31
N THR A 107 -4.37 -2.32 22.00
CA THR A 107 -4.57 -0.90 22.26
C THR A 107 -3.40 -0.28 23.03
N LEU A 108 -2.89 -0.96 24.05
CA LEU A 108 -1.74 -0.47 24.82
C LEU A 108 -0.48 -0.38 23.96
N GLN A 109 -0.23 -1.39 23.12
CA GLN A 109 0.89 -1.38 22.17
C GLN A 109 0.76 -0.21 21.20
N VAL A 110 -0.40 0.00 20.59
CA VAL A 110 -0.63 1.09 19.63
C VAL A 110 -0.40 2.45 20.30
N LEU A 111 -0.92 2.67 21.51
CA LEU A 111 -0.74 3.92 22.24
C LEU A 111 0.73 4.19 22.59
N LEU A 112 1.44 3.18 23.10
CA LEU A 112 2.86 3.32 23.46
C LEU A 112 3.73 3.55 22.23
N SER A 113 3.51 2.80 21.15
CA SER A 113 4.21 2.98 19.87
C SER A 113 3.91 4.35 19.27
N ALA A 114 2.65 4.77 19.26
CA ALA A 114 2.26 6.07 18.70
C ALA A 114 2.85 7.23 19.48
N LEU A 115 2.91 7.12 20.81
CA LEU A 115 3.53 8.13 21.67
C LEU A 115 5.04 8.18 21.43
N ALA A 116 5.73 7.04 21.40
CA ALA A 116 7.17 7.00 21.15
C ALA A 116 7.55 7.57 19.78
N LEU A 117 6.84 7.16 18.72
CA LEU A 117 7.07 7.62 17.35
C LEU A 117 6.64 9.08 17.15
N GLY A 118 5.56 9.51 17.80
CA GLY A 118 5.10 10.89 17.78
C GLY A 118 6.07 11.84 18.47
N VAL A 119 6.59 11.47 19.65
CA VAL A 119 7.62 12.26 20.35
C VAL A 119 8.89 12.34 19.49
N LEU A 120 9.32 11.22 18.91
CA LEU A 120 10.46 11.21 18.00
C LEU A 120 10.23 12.15 16.80
N SER A 121 9.06 12.08 16.16
CA SER A 121 8.70 12.94 15.03
C SER A 121 8.70 14.44 15.40
N HIS A 122 8.23 14.79 16.59
CA HIS A 122 8.27 16.16 17.09
C HIS A 122 9.72 16.67 17.26
N HIS A 123 10.64 15.81 17.72
CA HIS A 123 12.06 16.16 17.81
C HIS A 123 12.71 16.45 16.46
N PHE A 124 12.17 15.94 15.35
CA PHE A 124 12.59 16.29 13.98
C PHE A 124 12.02 17.63 13.48
N GLY A 125 11.36 18.41 14.34
CA GLY A 125 10.84 19.75 14.02
C GLY A 125 9.43 19.76 13.44
N ASN A 126 8.71 18.64 13.48
CA ASN A 126 7.32 18.57 13.04
C ASN A 126 6.37 19.26 14.03
N SER A 127 5.27 19.83 13.52
CA SER A 127 4.20 20.34 14.38
C SER A 127 3.60 19.22 15.25
N VAL A 128 3.01 19.58 16.39
CA VAL A 128 2.34 18.61 17.28
C VAL A 128 1.25 17.81 16.53
N ARG A 129 0.48 18.47 15.66
CA ARG A 129 -0.56 17.82 14.85
C ARG A 129 0.02 16.77 13.91
N ALA A 130 1.07 17.13 13.15
CA ALA A 130 1.74 16.20 12.25
C ALA A 130 2.39 15.03 13.01
N SER A 131 2.99 15.32 14.17
CA SER A 131 3.64 14.32 15.01
C SER A 131 2.66 13.27 15.55
N VAL A 132 1.47 13.70 15.98
CA VAL A 132 0.39 12.79 16.42
C VAL A 132 -0.08 11.90 15.27
N VAL A 133 -0.31 12.48 14.09
CA VAL A 133 -0.75 11.72 12.90
C VAL A 133 0.32 10.68 12.52
N LEU A 134 1.58 11.09 12.40
CA LEU A 134 2.68 10.19 12.07
C LEU A 134 2.86 9.08 13.11
N GLY A 135 2.78 9.42 14.40
CA GLY A 135 2.85 8.44 15.47
C GLY A 135 1.76 7.38 15.37
N LEU A 136 0.50 7.80 15.18
CA LEU A 136 -0.64 6.89 15.04
C LEU A 136 -0.54 6.03 13.78
N THR A 137 -0.19 6.61 12.64
CA THR A 137 -0.07 5.87 11.36
C THR A 137 1.04 4.82 11.42
N LEU A 138 2.19 5.15 11.98
CA LEU A 138 3.33 4.23 12.07
C LEU A 138 3.17 3.18 13.18
N ALA A 139 2.31 3.41 14.17
CA ALA A 139 2.05 2.46 15.24
C ALA A 139 1.18 1.25 14.83
N LEU A 140 0.46 1.36 13.70
CA LEU A 140 -0.38 0.29 13.18
C LEU A 140 0.48 -0.83 12.57
N SER A 141 0.35 -2.04 13.13
CA SER A 141 1.02 -3.24 12.60
C SER A 141 0.22 -3.85 11.45
N SER A 142 0.88 -4.10 10.32
CA SER A 142 0.27 -4.80 9.19
C SER A 142 0.30 -6.31 9.43
N THR A 143 -0.73 -6.81 10.12
CA THR A 143 -0.93 -8.25 10.37
C THR A 143 -0.94 -9.07 9.08
N ALA A 144 -1.43 -8.50 7.97
CA ALA A 144 -1.42 -9.14 6.66
C ALA A 144 0.00 -9.37 6.10
N VAL A 145 0.94 -8.47 6.37
CA VAL A 145 2.34 -8.58 5.93
C VAL A 145 3.10 -9.60 6.78
N VAL A 146 2.86 -9.61 8.10
CA VAL A 146 3.57 -10.50 9.04
C VAL A 146 3.13 -11.95 8.91
N MET A 147 1.84 -12.21 8.70
CA MET A 147 1.33 -13.58 8.51
C MET A 147 1.85 -14.25 7.23
N GLN A 148 2.31 -13.48 6.23
CA GLN A 148 2.94 -14.02 5.02
C GLN A 148 4.43 -14.38 5.22
N LEU A 149 5.04 -13.95 6.34
CA LEU A 149 6.44 -14.21 6.67
C LEU A 149 6.63 -15.41 7.61
N LEU A 150 5.56 -15.85 8.27
CA LEU A 150 5.52 -17.02 9.17
C LEU A 150 5.04 -18.26 8.40
#